data_AF-A0A1H6M8T9-F1
#
_entry.id   AF-A0A1H6M8T9-F1
#
_cell.length_a   1.000
_cell.length_b   1.000
_cell.length_c   1.000
_cell.angle_alpha   90.00
_cell.angle_beta   90.00
_cell.angle_gamma   90.00
#
_symmetry.space_group_name_H-M   'P 1'
#
loop_
_entity.id
_entity.type
_entity.pdbx_description
1 polymer ?
#
loop_
_entity_poly.entity_id
_entity_poly.type
_entity_poly.pdbx_seq_one_letter_code
_entity_poly.pdbx_strand_id
1 'polypeptide(L)'
;MEEYMLPCTTKKLFGVECFGCGTQRAAYMVAQGNFVDAFKMFPAIYTTILLCLFLFLHFVDKKRNYHKIIISLAILNAIIMVIAYIYKHFFNFK
;
A
#
# COMPACT_ATOMS: atom_id res chain seq x y z
N MET A 1 2.12 19.72 10.72
CA MET A 1 2.61 18.36 10.34
C MET A 1 2.02 17.84 9.02
N GLU A 2 0.83 18.27 8.59
CA GLU A 2 0.35 17.97 7.22
C GLU A 2 1.11 18.73 6.11
N GLU A 3 1.88 19.78 6.46
CA GLU A 3 2.66 20.61 5.52
C GLU A 3 3.92 19.94 4.94
N TYR A 4 4.41 18.84 5.54
CA TYR A 4 5.56 18.09 5.02
C TYR A 4 5.17 16.86 4.20
N MET A 5 3.88 16.53 4.16
CA MET A 5 3.38 15.46 3.29
C MET A 5 3.14 16.04 1.91
N LEU A 6 3.70 15.39 0.88
CA LEU A 6 3.48 15.76 -0.52
C LEU A 6 1.99 16.03 -0.75
N PRO A 7 1.59 17.28 -1.11
CA PRO A 7 0.21 17.58 -1.40
C PRO A 7 -0.19 16.68 -2.57
N CYS A 8 -1.05 15.70 -2.31
CA CYS A 8 -1.46 14.75 -3.33
C CYS A 8 -2.29 15.51 -4.37
N THR A 9 -1.64 15.91 -5.46
CA THR A 9 -2.24 16.62 -6.60
C THR A 9 -3.41 15.83 -7.19
N THR A 10 -3.34 14.49 -7.15
CA THR A 10 -4.45 13.60 -7.55
C THR A 10 -5.66 13.70 -6.64
N LYS A 11 -5.48 13.84 -5.31
CA LYS A 11 -6.61 14.04 -4.38
C LYS A 11 -7.30 15.38 -4.64
N LYS A 12 -6.53 16.40 -5.00
CA LYS A 12 -7.05 17.75 -5.29
C LYS A 12 -7.75 17.84 -6.65
N LEU A 13 -7.28 17.07 -7.64
CA LEU A 13 -7.81 17.08 -9.02
C LEU A 13 -8.90 16.04 -9.28
N PHE A 14 -8.81 14.86 -8.66
CA PHE A 14 -9.69 13.71 -8.93
C PHE A 14 -10.45 13.24 -7.69
N GLY A 15 -10.20 13.78 -6.50
CA GLY A 15 -10.81 13.30 -5.25
C GLY A 15 -10.32 11.91 -4.80
N VAL A 16 -9.42 11.29 -5.56
CA VAL A 16 -8.89 9.94 -5.31
C VAL A 16 -7.42 10.02 -4.95
N GLU A 17 -7.02 9.27 -3.93
CA GLU A 17 -5.61 9.17 -3.53
C GLU A 17 -4.88 8.22 -4.48
N CYS A 18 -3.72 8.65 -5.00
CA CYS A 18 -2.90 7.79 -5.85
C CYS A 18 -2.24 6.68 -5.02
N PHE A 19 -1.92 5.56 -5.67
CA PHE A 19 -1.29 4.40 -5.02
C PHE A 19 0.02 4.74 -4.28
N GLY A 20 0.77 5.75 -4.75
CA GLY A 20 2.03 6.19 -4.12
C GLY A 20 1.81 7.05 -2.86
N CYS A 21 1.01 8.11 -2.92
CA CYS A 21 0.76 8.96 -1.74
C CYS A 21 -0.06 8.22 -0.68
N GLY A 22 -1.00 7.35 -1.10
CA GLY A 22 -1.80 6.53 -0.20
C GLY A 22 -0.95 5.54 0.60
N THR A 23 0.05 4.92 -0.03
CA THR A 23 0.98 4.02 0.68
C THR A 23 1.86 4.75 1.69
N GLN A 24 2.41 5.92 1.35
CA GLN A 24 3.21 6.71 2.29
C GLN A 24 2.41 7.12 3.54
N ARG A 25 1.17 7.59 3.34
CA ARG A 25 0.31 8.04 4.44
C ARG A 25 -0.21 6.87 5.29
N ALA A 26 -0.57 5.75 4.66
CA ALA A 26 -0.92 4.52 5.37
C ALA A 26 0.28 3.95 6.15
N ALA A 27 1.49 3.95 5.58
CA ALA A 27 2.71 3.54 6.28
C ALA A 27 2.97 4.43 7.51
N TYR A 28 2.74 5.74 7.41
CA TYR A 28 2.86 6.66 8.52
C TYR A 28 1.80 6.40 9.62
N MET A 29 0.56 6.07 9.25
CA MET A 29 -0.47 5.66 10.21
C MET A 29 -0.10 4.35 10.92
N VAL A 30 0.45 3.37 10.20
CA VAL A 30 0.99 2.14 10.80
C VAL A 30 2.12 2.47 11.78
N ALA A 31 3.03 3.37 11.43
CA ALA A 31 4.13 3.80 12.30
C ALA A 31 3.65 4.53 13.57
N GLN A 32 2.51 5.22 13.49
CA GLN A 32 1.84 5.84 14.65
C GLN A 32 1.02 4.84 15.49
N GLY A 33 0.93 3.56 15.09
CA GLY A 33 0.12 2.55 15.77
C GLY A 33 -1.37 2.61 15.43
N ASN A 34 -1.77 3.40 14.43
CA ASN A 34 -3.15 3.48 13.95
C ASN A 34 -3.40 2.49 12.81
N PHE A 35 -3.48 1.21 13.17
CA PHE A 35 -3.66 0.10 12.23
C PHE A 35 -5.02 0.09 11.53
N VAL A 36 -6.07 0.55 12.22
CA VAL A 36 -7.44 0.55 11.70
C VAL A 36 -7.60 1.61 10.61
N ASP A 37 -7.12 2.83 10.84
CA ASP A 37 -7.20 3.89 9.84
C ASP A 37 -6.26 3.64 8.67
N ALA A 38 -5.07 3.05 8.92
CA ALA A 38 -4.19 2.58 7.85
C ALA A 38 -4.88 1.56 6.94
N PHE A 39 -5.62 0.60 7.53
CA PHE A 39 -6.36 -0.42 6.77
C PHE A 39 -7.51 0.19 5.98
N LYS A 40 -8.28 1.11 6.57
CA LYS A 40 -9.36 1.82 5.86
C LYS A 40 -8.82 2.69 4.72
N MET A 41 -7.65 3.28 4.91
CA MET A 41 -7.04 4.13 3.90
C MET A 41 -6.50 3.32 2.73
N PHE A 42 -5.64 2.34 3.01
CA PHE A 42 -5.01 1.47 2.03
C PHE A 42 -4.80 0.06 2.62
N PRO A 43 -5.76 -0.88 2.45
CA PRO A 43 -5.69 -2.20 3.08
C PRO A 43 -4.52 -3.04 2.58
N ALA A 44 -4.06 -2.79 1.35
CA ALA A 44 -2.87 -3.43 0.77
C ALA A 44 -1.55 -2.97 1.42
N ILE A 45 -1.57 -2.04 2.38
CA ILE A 45 -0.34 -1.57 3.05
C ILE A 45 0.43 -2.71 3.72
N TYR A 46 -0.27 -3.65 4.34
CA TYR A 46 0.35 -4.78 5.05
C TYR A 46 1.03 -5.75 4.08
N THR A 47 0.39 -6.04 2.96
CA THR A 47 0.98 -6.90 1.94
C THR A 47 2.11 -6.19 1.20
N THR A 48 2.08 -4.86 1.09
CA THR A 48 3.18 -4.07 0.51
C THR A 48 4.40 -4.05 1.43
N ILE A 49 4.20 -3.86 2.74
CA ILE A 49 5.28 -3.95 3.73
C ILE A 49 5.93 -5.33 3.68
N LEU A 50 5.11 -6.39 3.61
CA LEU A 50 5.59 -7.76 3.54
C LEU A 50 6.37 -8.02 2.24
N LEU A 51 5.89 -7.52 1.10
CA LEU A 51 6.61 -7.57 -0.18
C LEU A 51 7.97 -6.86 -0.11
N CYS A 52 8.03 -5.67 0.50
CA CYS A 52 9.28 -4.93 0.71
C CYS A 52 10.26 -5.71 1.61
N LEU A 53 9.78 -6.38 2.67
CA LEU A 53 10.61 -7.23 3.51
C LEU A 53 11.21 -8.40 2.72
N PHE A 54 10.41 -9.09 1.91
CA PHE A 54 10.91 -10.20 1.09
C PHE A 54 11.88 -9.73 -0.01
N LEU A 55 11.64 -8.55 -0.59
CA LEU A 55 12.59 -7.93 -1.52
C LEU A 55 13.92 -7.61 -0.84
N PHE A 56 13.88 -7.02 0.37
CA PHE A 56 15.09 -6.73 1.14
C PHE A 56 15.84 -8.02 1.50
N LEU A 57 15.13 -9.05 1.96
CA LEU A 57 15.71 -10.38 2.23
C LEU A 57 16.32 -11.00 0.98
N HIS A 58 15.70 -10.86 -0.19
CA HIS A 58 16.26 -11.36 -1.45
C HIS A 58 17.55 -10.63 -1.85
N PHE A 59 17.65 -9.34 -1.54
CA PHE A 59 18.88 -8.57 -1.76
C PHE A 59 20.02 -9.00 -0.82
N VAL A 60 19.71 -9.30 0.44
CA VAL A 60 20.69 -9.73 1.44
C VAL A 60 21.09 -11.21 1.24
N ASP A 61 20.11 -12.09 1.03
CA ASP A 61 20.30 -13.52 0.83
C ASP A 61 20.07 -13.91 -0.65
N LYS A 62 21.17 -13.84 -1.40
CA LYS A 62 21.20 -14.22 -2.83
C LYS A 62 21.29 -15.74 -3.05
N LYS A 63 21.48 -16.55 -2.00
CA LYS A 63 21.65 -18.01 -2.12
C LYS A 63 20.32 -18.74 -2.31
N ARG A 64 19.21 -18.18 -1.83
CA ARG A 64 17.86 -18.77 -1.95
C ARG A 64 17.06 -18.10 -3.05
N ASN A 65 16.26 -18.90 -3.75
CA ASN A 65 15.45 -18.43 -4.87
C ASN A 65 14.12 -17.83 -4.37
N TYR A 66 14.18 -16.63 -3.78
CA TYR A 66 13.01 -15.89 -3.28
C TYR A 66 12.12 -15.33 -4.40
N HIS A 67 12.57 -15.38 -5.65
CA HIS A 67 11.88 -14.80 -6.80
C HIS A 67 10.44 -15.34 -6.95
N LYS A 68 10.22 -16.64 -6.77
CA LYS A 68 8.87 -17.24 -6.83
C LYS A 68 7.94 -16.70 -5.74
N ILE A 69 8.46 -16.51 -4.53
CA ILE A 69 7.71 -16.00 -3.39
C ILE A 69 7.36 -14.53 -3.62
N ILE A 70 8.33 -13.71 -4.06
CA ILE A 70 8.11 -12.29 -4.37
C ILE A 70 7.04 -12.12 -5.46
N ILE A 71 7.07 -12.93 -6.52
CA ILE A 71 6.03 -12.88 -7.57
C ILE A 71 4.66 -13.24 -7.01
N SER A 72 4.55 -14.33 -6.23
CA SER A 72 3.27 -14.71 -5.64
C SER A 72 2.70 -13.61 -4.73
N LEU A 73 3.56 -12.95 -3.95
CA LEU A 73 3.19 -11.81 -3.10
C LEU A 73 2.79 -10.58 -3.90
N ALA A 74 3.48 -10.28 -5.01
CA ALA A 74 3.14 -9.17 -5.89
C ALA A 74 1.75 -9.35 -6.51
N ILE A 75 1.44 -10.58 -6.98
CA ILE A 75 0.13 -10.92 -7.54
C ILE A 75 -0.95 -10.78 -6.45
N LEU A 76 -0.72 -11.35 -5.27
CA LEU A 76 -1.65 -11.24 -4.15
C LEU A 76 -1.91 -9.77 -3.76
N ASN A 77 -0.85 -8.96 -3.72
CA ASN A 77 -0.93 -7.53 -3.43
C ASN A 77 -1.78 -6.80 -4.47
N ALA A 78 -1.55 -7.05 -5.76
CA ALA A 78 -2.32 -6.48 -6.85
C ALA A 78 -3.81 -6.84 -6.77
N ILE A 79 -4.13 -8.10 -6.45
CA ILE A 79 -5.53 -8.55 -6.25
C ILE A 79 -6.19 -7.78 -5.11
N ILE A 80 -5.52 -7.67 -3.95
CA ILE A 80 -6.04 -6.94 -2.79
C ILE A 80 -6.23 -5.45 -3.11
N MET A 81 -5.28 -4.84 -3.83
CA MET A 81 -5.39 -3.46 -4.30
C MET A 81 -6.61 -3.25 -5.20
N VAL A 82 -6.84 -4.14 -6.17
CA VAL A 82 -7.98 -4.05 -7.08
C VAL A 82 -9.31 -4.22 -6.33
N ILE A 83 -9.40 -5.22 -5.45
CA ILE A 83 -10.59 -5.44 -4.62
C ILE A 83 -10.87 -4.21 -3.77
N ALA A 84 -9.85 -3.67 -3.09
CA ALA A 84 -9.98 -2.48 -2.27
C ALA A 84 -10.41 -1.25 -3.08
N TYR A 85 -9.89 -1.09 -4.30
CA TYR A 85 -10.28 -0.02 -5.20
C TYR A 85 -11.74 -0.17 -5.63
N ILE A 86 -12.18 -1.37 -6.01
CA ILE A 86 -13.57 -1.65 -6.39
C ILE A 86 -14.51 -1.38 -5.20
N TYR A 87 -14.18 -1.89 -4.00
CA TYR A 87 -14.97 -1.63 -2.79
C TYR A 87 -15.06 -0.13 -2.48
N LYS A 88 -13.93 0.58 -2.52
CA LYS A 88 -13.90 2.02 -2.21
C LYS A 88 -14.66 2.82 -3.27
N HIS A 89 -14.56 2.46 -4.55
CA HIS A 89 -15.25 3.12 -5.64
C HIS A 89 -16.77 2.85 -5.62
N PHE A 90 -17.19 1.61 -5.38
CA PHE A 90 -18.61 1.25 -5.27
C PHE A 90 -19.27 1.84 -4.02
N PHE A 91 -18.54 1.94 -2.90
CA PHE A 91 -19.09 2.42 -1.63
C PHE A 91 -19.00 3.97 -1.44
N ASN A 92 -18.01 4.66 -2.03
CA ASN A 92 -17.93 6.14 -1.98
C ASN A 92 -18.82 6.85 -3.02
N PHE A 93 -19.46 6.11 -3.95
CA PHE A 93 -20.34 6.72 -4.96
C PHE A 93 -21.81 6.82 -4.48
N LYS A 94 -22.07 6.70 -3.18
CA LYS A 94 -23.36 7.00 -2.54
C LYS A 94 -23.16 8.08 -1.48
#